data_AF-A0A397EH65-F1
#
_entry.id   AF-A0A397EH65-F1
#
_cell.length_a   1.000
_cell.length_b   1.000
_cell.length_c   1.000
_cell.angle_alpha   90.00
_cell.angle_beta   90.00
_cell.angle_gamma   90.00
#
_symmetry.space_group_name_H-M   'P 1'
#
loop_
_entity.id
_entity.type
_entity.pdbx_description
1 polymer ?
#
loop_
_entity_poly.entity_id
_entity_poly.type
_entity_poly.pdbx_seq_one_letter_code
_entity_poly.pdbx_strand_id
1 'polypeptide(L)'
;KGGLEAGRSFINSVKLASHLANVGDSKTLVIHPASTTHQQLGAEEQTSSGVKPDMVRVSVGIEHIDDIKADLDQALAVFGKK
;
A
#
# COMPACT_ATOMS: atom_id res chain seq x y z
N LYS A 1 -5.04 -10.31 -1.71
CA LYS A 1 -6.00 -11.10 -0.90
C LYS A 1 -5.94 -10.60 0.52
N GLY A 2 -7.08 -10.24 1.14
CA GLY A 2 -7.13 -9.77 2.53
C GLY A 2 -8.05 -8.58 2.78
N GLY A 3 -8.52 -7.91 1.72
CA GLY A 3 -9.47 -6.80 1.80
C GLY A 3 -8.90 -5.54 2.46
N LEU A 4 -9.81 -4.66 2.87
CA LEU A 4 -9.50 -3.30 3.33
C LEU A 4 -8.57 -3.28 4.55
N GLU A 5 -8.83 -4.14 5.54
CA GLU A 5 -8.04 -4.21 6.75
C GLU A 5 -6.62 -4.72 6.49
N ALA A 6 -6.45 -5.70 5.58
CA ALA A 6 -5.13 -6.17 5.20
C ALA A 6 -4.34 -5.09 4.46
N GLY A 7 -4.98 -4.38 3.53
CA GLY A 7 -4.37 -3.27 2.81
C GLY A 7 -3.91 -2.15 3.76
N ARG A 8 -4.77 -1.76 4.70
CA ARG A 8 -4.47 -0.76 5.74
C ARG A 8 -3.36 -1.23 6.69
N SER A 9 -3.39 -2.49 7.13
CA SER A 9 -2.35 -3.03 8.02
C SER A 9 -0.99 -3.08 7.34
N PHE A 10 -0.94 -3.49 6.07
CA PHE A 10 0.29 -3.52 5.29
C PHE A 10 0.95 -2.14 5.17
N ILE A 11 0.20 -1.11 4.74
CA ILE A 11 0.76 0.24 4.56
C ILE A 11 1.19 0.90 5.88
N ASN A 12 0.69 0.42 7.02
CA ASN A 12 1.12 0.87 8.35
C ASN A 12 2.30 0.05 8.90
N SER A 13 2.66 -1.07 8.26
CA SER A 13 3.71 -1.98 8.73
C SER A 13 5.06 -1.77 8.04
N VAL A 14 5.08 -1.02 6.93
CA VAL A 14 6.33 -0.63 6.25
C VAL A 14 7.19 0.27 7.15
N LYS A 15 8.50 0.15 7.00
CA LYS A 15 9.53 0.85 7.80
C LYS A 15 10.42 1.74 6.95
N LEU A 16 10.60 1.39 5.68
CA LEU A 16 11.36 2.18 4.72
C LEU A 16 10.41 3.03 3.85
N ALA A 17 9.41 2.39 3.25
CA ALA A 17 8.45 3.07 2.40
C ALA A 17 7.61 4.09 3.18
N SER A 18 7.31 5.21 2.56
CA SER A 18 6.53 6.30 3.18
C SER A 18 5.07 6.26 2.73
N HIS A 19 4.15 6.49 3.67
CA HIS A 19 2.72 6.55 3.39
C HIS A 19 2.32 7.92 2.85
N LEU A 20 2.51 8.15 1.54
CA LEU A 20 2.20 9.42 0.87
C LEU A 20 1.54 9.20 -0.49
N ALA A 21 0.58 10.08 -0.83
CA ALA A 21 -0.26 9.95 -2.02
C ALA A 21 0.36 10.48 -3.33
N ASN A 22 1.55 11.06 -3.30
CA ASN A 22 2.28 11.51 -4.50
C ASN A 22 2.92 10.34 -5.27
N VAL A 23 3.59 10.68 -6.38
CA VAL A 23 4.30 9.75 -7.28
C VAL A 23 5.60 10.41 -7.77
N GLY A 24 6.61 9.60 -8.09
CA GLY A 24 7.87 10.09 -8.69
C GLY A 24 8.84 10.76 -7.72
N ASP A 25 8.77 10.45 -6.43
CA ASP A 25 9.74 10.91 -5.43
C ASP A 25 11.02 10.05 -5.47
N SER A 26 12.11 10.58 -4.92
CA SER A 26 13.32 9.83 -4.59
C SER A 26 13.08 8.70 -3.58
N LYS A 27 12.05 8.84 -2.71
CA LYS A 27 11.66 7.82 -1.75
C LYS A 27 10.59 6.89 -2.31
N THR A 28 10.63 5.63 -1.90
CA THR A 28 9.57 4.66 -2.16
C THR A 28 8.32 5.03 -1.36
N LEU A 29 7.19 5.10 -2.05
CA LEU A 29 5.89 5.50 -1.48
C LEU A 29 4.88 4.38 -1.62
N VAL A 30 4.05 4.19 -0.60
CA VAL A 30 2.96 3.20 -0.60
C VAL A 30 1.66 3.84 -0.17
N ILE A 31 0.56 3.47 -0.83
CA ILE A 31 -0.79 3.80 -0.36
C ILE A 31 -1.74 2.62 -0.57
N HIS A 32 -2.81 2.61 0.21
CA HIS A 32 -3.97 1.75 0.02
C HIS A 32 -5.14 2.62 -0.46
N PRO A 33 -5.43 2.71 -1.78
CA PRO A 33 -6.33 3.73 -2.33
C PRO A 33 -7.73 3.71 -1.71
N ALA A 34 -8.28 2.52 -1.45
CA ALA A 34 -9.61 2.36 -0.85
C ALA A 34 -9.74 2.98 0.55
N SER A 35 -8.65 3.06 1.33
CA SER A 35 -8.65 3.69 2.66
C SER A 35 -7.92 5.03 2.71
N THR A 36 -7.54 5.60 1.56
CA THR A 36 -6.75 6.84 1.48
C THR A 36 -7.35 7.79 0.44
N THR A 37 -6.82 7.77 -0.78
CA THR A 37 -7.17 8.70 -1.86
C THR A 37 -8.63 8.57 -2.33
N HIS A 38 -9.22 7.38 -2.23
CA HIS A 38 -10.60 7.10 -2.68
C HIS A 38 -11.54 6.83 -1.51
N GLN A 39 -11.14 7.12 -0.27
CA GLN A 39 -11.92 6.80 0.94
C GLN A 39 -13.29 7.49 1.01
N GLN A 40 -13.49 8.56 0.25
CA GLN A 40 -14.76 9.31 0.19
C GLN A 40 -15.79 8.66 -0.75
N LEU A 41 -15.36 7.77 -1.63
CA LEU A 41 -16.24 7.03 -2.54
C LEU A 41 -16.86 5.82 -1.82
N GLY A 42 -18.09 5.47 -2.19
CA GLY A 42 -18.72 4.22 -1.77
C GLY A 42 -18.00 2.99 -2.34
N ALA A 43 -18.23 1.81 -1.75
CA ALA A 43 -17.54 0.58 -2.17
C ALA A 43 -17.78 0.22 -3.64
N GLU A 44 -18.99 0.45 -4.16
CA GLU A 44 -19.33 0.22 -5.56
C GLU A 44 -18.64 1.23 -6.49
N GLU A 45 -18.53 2.50 -6.08
CA GLU A 45 -17.83 3.55 -6.84
C GLU A 45 -16.30 3.34 -6.85
N GLN A 46 -15.73 2.88 -5.73
CA GLN A 46 -14.33 2.45 -5.68
C GLN A 46 -14.10 1.30 -6.67
N THR A 47 -14.97 0.29 -6.64
CA THR A 47 -14.84 -0.87 -7.52
C THR A 47 -14.99 -0.49 -9.00
N SER A 48 -15.94 0.38 -9.34
CA SER A 48 -16.19 0.84 -10.71
C SER A 48 -15.07 1.74 -11.25
N SER A 49 -14.37 2.47 -10.38
CA SER A 49 -13.15 3.22 -10.72
C SER A 49 -11.88 2.36 -10.76
N GLY A 50 -11.99 1.05 -10.56
CA GLY A 50 -10.88 0.10 -10.62
C GLY A 50 -10.11 -0.05 -9.30
N VAL A 51 -10.55 0.61 -8.23
CA VAL A 51 -9.98 0.49 -6.89
C VAL A 51 -10.57 -0.73 -6.19
N LYS A 52 -9.74 -1.78 -6.03
CA LYS A 52 -10.12 -2.95 -5.24
C LYS A 52 -9.87 -2.71 -3.75
N PRO A 53 -10.68 -3.30 -2.85
CA PRO A 53 -10.49 -3.18 -1.41
C PRO A 53 -9.16 -3.73 -0.88
N ASP A 54 -8.41 -4.52 -1.65
CA ASP A 54 -7.10 -5.05 -1.28
C ASP A 54 -5.96 -4.50 -2.14
N MET A 55 -6.22 -3.43 -2.90
CA MET A 55 -5.25 -2.82 -3.80
C MET A 55 -4.22 -2.00 -3.04
N VAL A 56 -2.94 -2.30 -3.26
CA VAL A 56 -1.83 -1.46 -2.81
C VAL A 56 -1.19 -0.82 -4.03
N ARG A 57 -0.91 0.48 -3.97
CA ARG A 57 -0.14 1.19 -4.98
C ARG A 57 1.25 1.50 -4.42
N VAL A 58 2.28 1.17 -5.20
CA VAL A 58 3.69 1.47 -4.87
C VAL A 58 4.26 2.40 -5.93
N SER A 59 4.84 3.53 -5.51
CA SER A 59 5.71 4.36 -6.33
C SER A 59 7.13 4.08 -5.90
N VAL A 60 7.88 3.33 -6.71
CA VAL A 60 9.25 2.91 -6.38
C VAL A 60 10.20 4.10 -6.46
N GLY A 61 10.96 4.33 -5.39
CA GLY A 61 11.99 5.37 -5.33
C GLY A 61 13.33 4.91 -5.88
N ILE A 62 14.41 5.52 -5.40
CA ILE A 62 15.79 5.25 -5.83
C ILE A 62 16.64 4.59 -4.74
N GLU A 63 16.02 4.06 -3.68
CA GLU A 63 16.73 3.31 -2.64
C GLU A 63 17.32 2.00 -3.18
N HIS A 64 18.17 1.35 -2.37
CA HIS A 64 18.72 0.05 -2.72
C HIS A 64 17.60 -0.98 -2.85
N ILE A 65 17.61 -1.75 -3.95
CA ILE A 65 16.51 -2.67 -4.27
C ILE A 65 16.27 -3.72 -3.18
N ASP A 66 17.33 -4.20 -2.52
CA ASP A 66 17.21 -5.20 -1.46
C ASP A 66 16.55 -4.63 -0.19
N ASP A 67 16.74 -3.34 0.11
CA ASP A 67 16.10 -2.70 1.25
C ASP A 67 14.61 -2.52 0.99
N ILE A 68 14.23 -2.13 -0.24
CA ILE A 68 12.83 -2.06 -0.67
C ILE A 68 12.17 -3.43 -0.56
N LYS A 69 12.79 -4.47 -1.08
CA LYS A 69 12.26 -5.84 -1.00
C LYS A 69 12.12 -6.31 0.44
N ALA A 70 13.16 -6.12 1.27
CA ALA A 70 13.13 -6.50 2.67
C ALA A 70 12.00 -5.80 3.44
N ASP A 71 11.74 -4.52 3.14
CA ASP A 71 10.65 -3.77 3.77
C ASP A 71 9.27 -4.27 3.36
N LEU A 72 9.08 -4.58 2.07
CA LEU A 72 7.82 -5.15 1.58
C LEU A 72 7.60 -6.57 2.11
N ASP A 73 8.64 -7.41 2.14
CA ASP A 73 8.57 -8.78 2.65
C ASP A 73 8.20 -8.80 4.14
N GLN A 74 8.85 -7.95 4.96
CA GLN A 74 8.54 -7.90 6.38
C GLN A 74 7.12 -7.35 6.64
N ALA A 75 6.67 -6.36 5.87
CA ALA A 75 5.32 -5.81 6.00
C ALA A 75 4.25 -6.82 5.56
N LEU A 76 4.50 -7.61 4.51
CA LEU A 76 3.61 -8.69 4.07
C LEU A 76 3.58 -9.86 5.07
N ALA A 77 4.69 -10.17 5.73
CA ALA A 77 4.77 -11.26 6.71
C ALA A 77 3.90 -11.02 7.96
N VAL A 78 3.58 -9.76 8.30
CA VAL A 78 2.64 -9.43 9.39
C VAL A 78 1.26 -10.07 9.15
N PHE A 79 0.87 -10.26 7.89
CA PHE A 79 -0.40 -10.88 7.49
C PHE A 79 -0.38 -12.43 7.53
N GLY A 80 0.80 -13.07 7.54
CA GLY A 80 0.96 -14.53 7.47
C GLY A 80 0.99 -15.28 8.79
N LYS A 81 0.91 -14.59 9.94
CA LYS A 81 0.96 -15.19 11.29
C LYS A 81 -0.42 -15.34 11.95
N LYS A 82 -1.45 -15.70 11.19
CA LYS A 82 -2.73 -16.16 11.76
C LYS A 82 -2.90 -17.66 11.57
#